data_AF-A0A7S0ZM22-F1
#
_entry.id   AF-A0A7S0ZM22-F1
#
_cell.length_a   1.000
_cell.length_b   1.000
_cell.length_c   1.000
_cell.angle_alpha   90.00
_cell.angle_beta   90.00
_cell.angle_gamma   90.00
#
_symmetry.space_group_name_H-M   'P 1'
#
loop_
_entity.id
_entity.type
_entity.pdbx_description
1 polymer ?
#
loop_
_entity_poly.entity_id
_entity_poly.type
_entity_poly.pdbx_seq_one_letter_code
_entity_poly.pdbx_strand_id
1 'polypeptide(L)'
;MLVVWWLWAQCAAVYGIVDRCEQNRLVSDWPGRNVVEADAAWSLNEQPHTFDCWATDQAGRLSACEDNLSLLPWKPTCSGLSKVPVVSEACSLSCRQSPTCTAWMSDSDKQCWHETAGSLGQECGTDSWLPTVVDGQRLQRGSVKVLANTTGLSIFGLTMVMRPNDLIDLQEMSQECKRACYASIECTHWQIGPDGCFIETHAGQVANPLTLQTTQLASVTGEYVQHRGEDT
;
A
#
# COMPACT_ATOMS: atom_id res chain seq x y z
N MET A 1 9.91 20.71 36.42
CA MET A 1 9.88 20.59 34.95
C MET A 1 10.15 19.13 34.61
N LEU A 2 9.09 18.37 34.33
CA LEU A 2 9.20 17.01 33.80
C LEU A 2 9.47 17.15 32.31
N VAL A 3 10.70 16.86 31.89
CA VAL A 3 11.06 16.77 30.47
C VAL A 3 10.45 15.46 29.96
N VAL A 4 9.33 15.56 29.27
CA VAL A 4 8.75 14.43 28.52
C VAL A 4 9.66 14.22 27.32
N TRP A 5 10.60 13.29 27.45
CA TRP A 5 11.32 12.73 26.30
C TRP A 5 10.29 11.93 25.50
N TRP A 6 9.73 12.54 24.45
CA TRP A 6 9.11 11.77 23.38
C TRP A 6 10.23 10.94 22.76
N LEU A 7 10.21 9.64 23.05
CA LEU A 7 11.02 8.65 22.34
C LEU A 7 10.50 8.60 20.90
N TRP A 8 11.12 9.37 20.03
CA TRP A 8 11.04 9.15 18.59
C TRP A 8 11.67 7.78 18.34
N ALA A 9 10.83 6.78 18.08
CA ALA A 9 11.29 5.49 17.64
C ALA A 9 11.79 5.65 16.20
N GLN A 10 13.10 5.88 16.04
CA GLN A 10 13.75 5.90 14.74
C GLN A 10 13.63 4.52 14.09
N CYS A 11 13.39 4.44 12.78
CA CYS A 11 13.33 3.20 12.00
C CYS A 11 14.75 2.64 11.84
N ALA A 12 15.41 2.27 12.95
CA ALA A 12 16.79 1.78 12.92
C ALA A 12 16.90 0.58 11.96
N ALA A 13 17.51 0.82 10.81
CA ALA A 13 17.72 -0.20 9.80
C ALA A 13 18.62 -1.31 10.39
N VAL A 14 18.10 -2.53 10.44
CA VAL A 14 18.94 -3.70 10.65
C VAL A 14 19.71 -3.90 9.35
N TYR A 15 21.02 -3.65 9.34
CA TYR A 15 21.88 -3.68 8.14
C TYR A 15 21.65 -4.90 7.21
N GLY A 16 21.25 -6.06 7.74
CA GLY A 16 20.95 -7.26 6.93
C GLY A 16 19.62 -7.24 6.14
N ILE A 17 18.64 -6.41 6.53
CA ILE A 17 17.36 -6.29 5.82
C ILE A 17 17.57 -5.54 4.50
N VAL A 18 18.35 -4.44 4.53
CA VAL A 18 18.62 -3.60 3.36
C VAL A 18 19.31 -4.38 2.24
N ASP A 19 20.27 -5.24 2.59
CA ASP A 19 21.01 -6.04 1.61
C ASP A 19 20.13 -7.04 0.85
N ARG A 20 19.22 -7.75 1.54
CA ARG A 20 18.31 -8.72 0.90
C ARG A 20 17.39 -8.03 -0.11
N CYS A 21 16.87 -6.86 0.28
CA CYS A 21 15.94 -6.06 -0.52
C CYS A 21 16.53 -5.54 -1.82
N GLU A 22 17.81 -5.20 -1.81
CA GLU A 22 18.51 -4.72 -2.99
C GLU A 22 18.97 -5.85 -3.91
N GLN A 23 19.34 -6.99 -3.32
CA GLN A 23 19.88 -8.14 -4.02
C GLN A 23 18.78 -8.99 -4.68
N ASN A 24 17.59 -9.11 -4.07
CA ASN A 24 16.54 -9.95 -4.62
C ASN A 24 15.90 -9.29 -5.86
N ARG A 25 16.10 -9.90 -7.02
CA ARG A 25 15.70 -9.38 -8.33
C ARG A 25 15.20 -10.51 -9.20
N LEU A 26 14.27 -10.21 -10.10
CA LEU A 26 13.78 -11.16 -11.08
C LEU A 26 14.90 -11.47 -12.09
N VAL A 27 15.22 -12.76 -12.27
CA VAL A 27 16.31 -13.26 -13.15
C VAL A 27 15.81 -14.20 -14.25
N SER A 28 14.56 -14.65 -14.20
CA SER A 28 13.94 -15.44 -15.27
C SER A 28 12.42 -15.19 -15.34
N ASP A 29 11.71 -15.98 -16.16
CA ASP A 29 10.27 -15.81 -16.37
C ASP A 29 9.47 -16.09 -15.09
N TRP A 30 8.51 -15.22 -14.81
CA TRP A 30 7.60 -15.30 -13.67
C TRP A 30 6.22 -14.79 -14.10
N PRO A 31 5.09 -15.38 -13.63
CA PRO A 31 4.96 -16.44 -12.62
C PRO A 31 5.41 -17.84 -13.11
N GLY A 32 5.80 -18.71 -12.16
CA GLY A 32 6.22 -20.10 -12.46
C GLY A 32 5.04 -21.08 -12.61
N ARG A 33 5.26 -22.28 -13.18
CA ARG A 33 4.18 -23.31 -13.28
C ARG A 33 3.80 -23.91 -11.93
N ASN A 34 4.69 -23.81 -10.96
CA ASN A 34 4.55 -24.27 -9.59
C ASN A 34 5.41 -23.38 -8.67
N VAL A 35 5.29 -23.60 -7.35
CA VAL A 35 6.01 -22.82 -6.32
C VAL A 35 7.53 -22.82 -6.55
N VAL A 36 8.13 -23.99 -6.83
CA VAL A 36 9.58 -24.12 -7.00
C VAL A 36 10.07 -23.28 -8.19
N GLU A 37 9.35 -23.31 -9.31
CA GLU A 37 9.70 -22.49 -10.48
C GLU A 37 9.48 -21.00 -10.23
N ALA A 38 8.43 -20.63 -9.49
CA ALA A 38 8.14 -19.24 -9.16
C ALA A 38 9.23 -18.63 -8.28
N ASP A 39 9.71 -19.38 -7.28
CA ASP A 39 10.82 -18.98 -6.41
C ASP A 39 12.15 -18.94 -7.14
N ALA A 40 12.45 -19.95 -7.95
CA ALA A 40 13.69 -20.01 -8.74
C ALA A 40 13.81 -18.87 -9.77
N ALA A 41 12.73 -18.13 -10.05
CA ALA A 41 12.77 -16.94 -10.90
C ALA A 41 13.47 -15.74 -10.26
N TRP A 42 13.77 -15.80 -8.97
CA TRP A 42 14.40 -14.73 -8.20
C TRP A 42 15.87 -15.03 -7.89
N SER A 43 16.71 -14.01 -7.83
CA SER A 43 18.16 -14.15 -7.60
C SER A 43 18.51 -14.84 -6.28
N LEU A 44 17.62 -14.78 -5.28
CA LEU A 44 17.76 -15.48 -4.00
C LEU A 44 17.03 -16.83 -3.96
N ASN A 45 16.47 -17.30 -5.09
CA ASN A 45 15.60 -18.47 -5.20
C ASN A 45 14.38 -18.41 -4.28
N GLU A 46 13.80 -17.21 -4.12
CA GLU A 46 12.63 -16.96 -3.28
C GLU A 46 11.93 -15.68 -3.75
N GLN A 47 10.63 -15.77 -4.00
CA GLN A 47 9.83 -14.58 -4.31
C GLN A 47 9.74 -13.66 -3.09
N PRO A 48 9.97 -12.34 -3.24
CA PRO A 48 9.86 -11.41 -2.11
C PRO A 48 8.49 -11.49 -1.39
N HIS A 49 8.52 -11.46 -0.07
CA HIS A 49 7.31 -11.47 0.75
C HIS A 49 6.90 -10.05 1.18
N THR A 50 5.63 -9.89 1.52
CA THR A 50 5.14 -8.67 2.19
C THR A 50 5.99 -8.41 3.43
N PHE A 51 6.45 -7.17 3.58
CA PHE A 51 7.32 -6.73 4.68
C PHE A 51 8.76 -7.29 4.72
N ASP A 52 9.23 -8.04 3.72
CA ASP A 52 10.65 -8.47 3.66
C ASP A 52 11.63 -7.30 3.79
N CYS A 53 11.18 -6.10 3.41
CA CYS A 53 11.95 -4.87 3.42
C CYS A 53 11.43 -3.80 4.39
N TRP A 54 10.63 -4.21 5.37
CA TRP A 54 10.11 -3.32 6.41
C TRP A 54 10.71 -3.68 7.76
N ALA A 55 11.33 -2.71 8.44
CA ALA A 55 11.92 -2.93 9.74
C ALA A 55 10.84 -3.22 10.80
N THR A 56 11.13 -4.15 11.70
CA THR A 56 10.29 -4.42 12.88
C THR A 56 11.00 -4.00 14.16
N ASP A 57 10.21 -3.59 15.16
CA ASP A 57 10.72 -3.27 16.49
C ASP A 57 11.09 -4.54 17.28
N GLN A 58 11.59 -4.38 18.51
CA GLN A 58 11.96 -5.52 19.36
C GLN A 58 10.79 -6.45 19.71
N ALA A 59 9.55 -5.98 19.55
CA ALA A 59 8.33 -6.77 19.75
C ALA A 59 7.82 -7.41 18.45
N GLY A 60 8.55 -7.28 17.33
CA GLY A 60 8.17 -7.79 16.02
C GLY A 60 7.09 -6.97 15.32
N ARG A 61 6.79 -5.75 15.80
CA ARG A 61 5.79 -4.87 15.19
C ARG A 61 6.45 -4.03 14.10
N LEU A 62 5.72 -3.74 13.03
CA LEU A 62 6.22 -2.87 11.96
C LEU A 62 6.60 -1.49 12.53
N SER A 63 7.81 -1.05 12.22
CA SER A 63 8.31 0.25 12.65
C SER A 63 7.58 1.37 11.91
N ALA A 64 7.23 2.45 12.61
CA ALA A 64 6.61 3.62 12.01
C ALA A 64 7.70 4.48 11.37
N CYS A 65 7.91 4.37 10.07
CA CYS A 65 8.88 5.21 9.38
C CYS A 65 8.25 6.58 9.07
N GLU A 66 8.31 7.48 10.04
CA GLU A 66 7.81 8.86 9.92
C GLU A 66 8.71 9.75 9.07
N ASP A 67 10.02 9.46 9.03
CA ASP A 67 11.01 10.28 8.32
C ASP A 67 10.86 10.22 6.80
N ASN A 68 10.19 9.18 6.27
CA ASN A 68 9.93 8.98 4.85
C ASN A 68 8.44 8.98 4.52
N LEU A 69 7.74 10.00 5.00
CA LEU A 69 6.33 10.24 4.67
C LEU A 69 6.20 11.14 3.43
N SER A 70 5.71 10.57 2.33
CA SER A 70 5.36 11.31 1.12
C SER A 70 3.87 11.63 1.07
N LEU A 71 3.55 12.89 0.77
CA LEU A 71 2.17 13.31 0.50
C LEU A 71 1.87 13.06 -0.97
N LEU A 72 0.94 12.15 -1.26
CA LEU A 72 0.55 11.86 -2.64
C LEU A 72 -0.46 12.90 -3.14
N PRO A 73 -0.36 13.37 -4.41
CA PRO A 73 -1.38 14.22 -5.00
C PRO A 73 -2.77 13.57 -4.84
N TRP A 74 -3.73 14.31 -4.28
CA TRP A 74 -5.02 13.72 -3.91
C TRP A 74 -6.15 14.75 -3.93
N LYS A 75 -7.33 14.31 -4.37
CA LYS A 75 -8.60 14.98 -4.11
C LYS A 75 -9.17 14.38 -2.82
N PRO A 76 -9.44 15.19 -1.77
CA PRO A 76 -9.68 14.70 -0.41
C PRO A 76 -11.09 14.13 -0.30
N THR A 77 -11.34 13.00 -0.92
CA THR A 77 -12.57 12.23 -0.81
C THR A 77 -12.17 10.78 -0.72
N CYS A 78 -12.74 10.03 0.22
CA CYS A 78 -12.52 8.60 0.29
C CYS A 78 -13.60 7.91 1.10
N SER A 79 -14.20 6.87 0.54
CA SER A 79 -15.14 6.01 1.23
C SER A 79 -14.39 4.91 2.02
N GLY A 80 -15.09 4.18 2.87
CA GLY A 80 -14.50 3.08 3.65
C GLY A 80 -13.62 3.51 4.84
N LEU A 81 -13.39 4.81 5.04
CA LEU A 81 -12.70 5.33 6.23
C LEU A 81 -13.57 5.23 7.49
N SER A 82 -12.93 5.01 8.63
CA SER A 82 -13.61 4.93 9.93
C SER A 82 -13.57 6.26 10.66
N LYS A 83 -14.69 6.66 11.26
CA LYS A 83 -14.73 7.81 12.16
C LYS A 83 -13.93 7.50 13.42
N VAL A 84 -13.03 8.41 13.78
CA VAL A 84 -12.21 8.28 14.99
C VAL A 84 -12.50 9.41 15.98
N PRO A 85 -12.32 9.18 17.31
CA PRO A 85 -12.68 10.15 18.35
C PRO A 85 -11.63 11.25 18.50
N VAL A 86 -11.21 11.87 17.40
CA VAL A 86 -10.30 13.02 17.37
C VAL A 86 -10.90 14.13 16.52
N VAL A 87 -10.55 15.38 16.84
CA VAL A 87 -11.00 16.55 16.08
C VAL A 87 -10.13 16.76 14.84
N SER A 88 -10.68 17.46 13.83
CA SER A 88 -10.05 17.77 12.53
C SER A 88 -8.54 18.09 12.59
N GLU A 89 -8.09 19.01 13.44
CA GLU A 89 -6.68 19.42 13.52
C GLU A 89 -5.74 18.28 13.95
N ALA A 90 -6.24 17.32 14.72
CA ALA A 90 -5.51 16.14 15.17
C ALA A 90 -5.67 14.94 14.21
N CYS A 91 -6.46 15.06 13.14
CA CYS A 91 -6.79 13.94 12.26
C CYS A 91 -5.57 13.42 11.49
N SER A 92 -4.82 14.34 10.89
CA SER A 92 -3.54 14.03 10.22
C SER A 92 -2.56 13.37 11.18
N LEU A 93 -2.43 13.91 12.39
CA LEU A 93 -1.52 13.37 13.41
C LEU A 93 -1.93 11.96 13.85
N SER A 94 -3.23 11.74 14.10
CA SER A 94 -3.78 10.42 14.46
C SER A 94 -3.50 9.37 13.39
N CYS A 95 -3.69 9.72 12.11
CA CYS A 95 -3.34 8.83 11.01
C CYS A 95 -1.83 8.59 10.93
N ARG A 96 -1.00 9.64 11.07
CA ARG A 96 0.47 9.53 11.03
C ARG A 96 1.03 8.58 12.08
N GLN A 97 0.42 8.48 13.25
CA GLN A 97 0.80 7.56 14.32
C GLN A 97 0.53 6.07 14.01
N SER A 98 -0.28 5.77 12.99
CA SER A 98 -0.54 4.38 12.57
C SER A 98 0.21 4.05 11.28
N PRO A 99 1.15 3.08 11.27
CA PRO A 99 1.91 2.72 10.07
C PRO A 99 1.01 2.17 8.95
N THR A 100 -0.17 1.65 9.28
CA THR A 100 -1.15 1.14 8.31
C THR A 100 -2.16 2.18 7.86
N CYS A 101 -2.14 3.39 8.42
CA CYS A 101 -3.02 4.46 7.93
C CYS A 101 -2.42 5.11 6.69
N THR A 102 -3.09 4.92 5.56
CA THR A 102 -2.71 5.40 4.23
C THR A 102 -3.50 6.65 3.83
N ALA A 103 -4.63 6.93 4.50
CA ALA A 103 -5.55 7.99 4.14
C ALA A 103 -6.30 8.55 5.36
N TRP A 104 -6.49 9.87 5.39
CA TRP A 104 -7.35 10.55 6.35
C TRP A 104 -8.09 11.73 5.70
N MET A 105 -9.23 12.10 6.27
CA MET A 105 -10.01 13.28 5.90
C MET A 105 -10.73 13.88 7.12
N SER A 106 -11.06 15.15 7.03
CA SER A 106 -11.95 15.82 7.97
C SER A 106 -13.10 16.51 7.24
N ASP A 107 -14.30 16.39 7.81
CA ASP A 107 -15.51 16.99 7.24
C ASP A 107 -15.82 18.37 7.83
N SER A 108 -16.82 19.04 7.26
CA SER A 108 -17.28 20.37 7.70
C SER A 108 -17.70 20.41 9.18
N ASP A 109 -18.09 19.27 9.75
CA ASP A 109 -18.47 19.11 11.16
C ASP A 109 -17.26 18.81 12.06
N LYS A 110 -16.04 18.96 11.53
CA LYS A 110 -14.75 18.73 12.20
C LYS A 110 -14.58 17.31 12.71
N GLN A 111 -15.32 16.34 12.15
CA GLN A 111 -15.11 14.93 12.44
C GLN A 111 -13.89 14.45 11.67
N CYS A 112 -13.13 13.56 12.30
CA CYS A 112 -11.99 12.92 11.68
C CYS A 112 -12.36 11.51 11.20
N TRP A 113 -11.91 11.19 9.99
CA TRP A 113 -12.07 9.90 9.36
C TRP A 113 -10.70 9.45 8.86
N HIS A 114 -10.25 8.28 9.27
CA HIS A 114 -9.02 7.70 8.72
C HIS A 114 -9.07 6.19 8.77
N GLU A 115 -8.12 5.54 8.13
CA GLU A 115 -8.02 4.09 8.17
C GLU A 115 -7.63 3.62 9.57
N THR A 116 -8.40 2.68 10.08
CA THR A 116 -8.16 1.87 11.27
C THR A 116 -7.97 0.40 10.86
N ALA A 117 -7.61 -0.45 11.82
CA ALA A 117 -7.46 -1.89 11.57
C ALA A 117 -8.73 -2.48 10.94
N GLY A 118 -8.59 -3.08 9.76
CA GLY A 118 -9.69 -3.71 9.01
C GLY A 118 -10.53 -2.74 8.17
N SER A 119 -10.25 -1.45 8.18
CA SER A 119 -10.83 -0.50 7.22
C SER A 119 -9.86 -0.24 6.07
N LEU A 120 -10.40 0.12 4.92
CA LEU A 120 -9.65 0.41 3.71
C LEU A 120 -10.30 1.60 3.02
N GLY A 121 -9.50 2.60 2.68
CA GLY A 121 -9.90 3.71 1.85
C GLY A 121 -10.25 3.22 0.45
N GLN A 122 -11.50 3.38 0.07
CA GLN A 122 -12.03 2.99 -1.23
C GLN A 122 -12.54 4.22 -1.98
N GLU A 123 -12.60 4.11 -3.31
CA GLU A 123 -13.16 5.12 -4.20
C GLU A 123 -12.58 6.52 -3.91
N CYS A 124 -11.31 6.56 -3.49
CA CYS A 124 -10.72 7.83 -3.09
C CYS A 124 -10.44 8.71 -4.31
N GLY A 125 -10.58 10.02 -4.16
CA GLY A 125 -10.38 10.99 -5.24
C GLY A 125 -11.59 11.14 -6.17
N THR A 126 -12.69 10.46 -5.87
CA THR A 126 -13.95 10.54 -6.63
C THR A 126 -14.87 11.62 -6.07
N ASP A 127 -15.88 12.06 -6.83
CA ASP A 127 -16.95 12.90 -6.29
C ASP A 127 -17.87 12.04 -5.40
N SER A 128 -17.38 11.70 -4.21
CA SER A 128 -18.12 10.88 -3.26
C SER A 128 -19.28 11.66 -2.62
N TRP A 129 -20.36 10.95 -2.32
CA TRP A 129 -21.54 11.32 -1.51
C TRP A 129 -21.28 11.71 -0.04
N LEU A 130 -20.03 11.85 0.39
CA LEU A 130 -19.68 12.18 1.78
C LEU A 130 -19.97 13.66 2.11
N PRO A 131 -20.13 14.02 3.40
CA PRO A 131 -20.19 15.42 3.81
C PRO A 131 -18.99 16.19 3.26
N THR A 132 -19.20 17.49 3.01
CA THR A 132 -18.18 18.40 2.43
C THR A 132 -16.84 18.22 3.13
N VAL A 133 -15.90 17.55 2.46
CA VAL A 133 -14.56 17.35 2.99
C VAL A 133 -13.84 18.69 2.94
N VAL A 134 -13.28 19.10 4.08
CA VAL A 134 -12.54 20.35 4.22
C VAL A 134 -11.03 20.14 4.17
N ASP A 135 -10.55 18.96 4.54
CA ASP A 135 -9.13 18.61 4.49
C ASP A 135 -8.95 17.10 4.40
N GLY A 136 -7.82 16.65 3.87
CA GLY A 136 -7.48 15.24 3.79
C GLY A 136 -6.19 15.01 3.01
N GLN A 137 -5.44 13.97 3.37
CA GLN A 137 -4.18 13.62 2.71
C GLN A 137 -3.96 12.11 2.63
N ARG A 138 -3.50 11.63 1.45
CA ARG A 138 -3.03 10.25 1.25
C ARG A 138 -1.54 10.24 1.56
N LEU A 139 -1.13 9.25 2.34
CA LEU A 139 0.18 9.10 2.94
C LEU A 139 0.86 7.87 2.35
N GLN A 140 1.97 8.06 1.64
CA GLN A 140 2.90 6.98 1.34
C GLN A 140 4.01 6.97 2.37
N ARG A 141 4.28 5.79 2.95
CA ARG A 141 5.37 5.59 3.90
C ARG A 141 6.49 4.82 3.25
N GLY A 142 7.71 5.29 3.45
CA GLY A 142 8.88 4.68 2.84
C GLY A 142 8.91 4.84 1.32
N SER A 143 9.71 4.01 0.69
CA SER A 143 9.85 3.96 -0.77
C SER A 143 9.27 2.66 -1.34
N VAL A 144 8.93 2.68 -2.63
CA VAL A 144 8.39 1.52 -3.34
C VAL A 144 9.35 1.13 -4.46
N LYS A 145 9.70 -0.14 -4.52
CA LYS A 145 10.48 -0.75 -5.59
C LYS A 145 9.57 -1.63 -6.44
N VAL A 146 9.47 -1.35 -7.74
CA VAL A 146 8.79 -2.25 -8.68
C VAL A 146 9.68 -3.46 -8.92
N LEU A 147 9.16 -4.65 -8.64
CA LEU A 147 9.85 -5.92 -8.78
C LEU A 147 9.57 -6.59 -10.13
N ALA A 148 8.34 -6.49 -10.62
CA ALA A 148 7.93 -7.00 -11.93
C ALA A 148 6.76 -6.20 -12.53
N ASN A 149 6.70 -6.15 -13.86
CA ASN A 149 5.53 -5.67 -14.59
C ASN A 149 4.58 -6.85 -14.81
N THR A 150 3.34 -6.73 -14.35
CA THR A 150 2.32 -7.79 -14.42
C THR A 150 1.24 -7.51 -15.48
N THR A 151 1.51 -6.58 -16.39
CA THR A 151 0.66 -6.32 -17.55
C THR A 151 0.42 -7.60 -18.33
N GLY A 152 -0.84 -7.90 -18.63
CA GLY A 152 -1.24 -9.15 -19.28
C GLY A 152 -1.64 -10.27 -18.31
N LEU A 153 -1.44 -10.12 -17.00
CA LEU A 153 -1.72 -11.13 -15.98
C LEU A 153 -2.74 -10.65 -14.96
N SER A 154 -3.93 -11.24 -14.96
CA SER A 154 -4.93 -11.07 -13.90
C SER A 154 -4.54 -11.95 -12.71
N ILE A 155 -4.17 -11.31 -11.60
CA ILE A 155 -3.80 -11.94 -10.34
C ILE A 155 -5.05 -12.17 -9.48
N PHE A 156 -5.16 -13.35 -8.87
CA PHE A 156 -6.27 -13.70 -7.99
C PHE A 156 -6.02 -13.25 -6.55
N GLY A 157 -7.10 -13.00 -5.80
CA GLY A 157 -7.06 -12.63 -4.38
C GLY A 157 -7.02 -11.12 -4.12
N LEU A 158 -6.92 -10.29 -5.15
CA LEU A 158 -6.92 -8.83 -4.99
C LEU A 158 -8.30 -8.27 -4.62
N THR A 159 -8.30 -7.15 -3.93
CA THR A 159 -9.50 -6.41 -3.49
C THR A 159 -9.75 -5.23 -4.42
N MET A 160 -10.98 -5.09 -4.92
CA MET A 160 -11.38 -3.91 -5.70
C MET A 160 -11.42 -2.68 -4.78
N VAL A 161 -10.72 -1.61 -5.16
CA VAL A 161 -10.70 -0.35 -4.39
C VAL A 161 -11.26 0.84 -5.16
N MET A 162 -11.51 0.68 -6.46
CA MET A 162 -12.13 1.71 -7.30
C MET A 162 -12.79 1.05 -8.50
N ARG A 163 -13.97 1.55 -8.87
CA ARG A 163 -14.78 1.03 -9.98
C ARG A 163 -14.44 1.77 -11.28
N PRO A 164 -14.80 1.23 -12.46
CA PRO A 164 -14.48 1.87 -13.73
C PRO A 164 -15.13 3.23 -13.92
N ASN A 165 -16.33 3.43 -13.34
CA ASN A 165 -17.12 4.66 -13.50
C ASN A 165 -16.65 5.81 -12.58
N ASP A 166 -15.69 5.54 -11.70
CA ASP A 166 -15.20 6.49 -10.70
C ASP A 166 -14.24 7.52 -11.31
N LEU A 167 -13.60 7.18 -12.42
CA LEU A 167 -12.68 8.02 -13.18
C LEU A 167 -12.95 7.91 -14.68
N ILE A 168 -12.76 9.01 -15.40
CA ILE A 168 -13.07 9.09 -16.84
C ILE A 168 -11.92 8.51 -17.69
N ASP A 169 -10.70 8.54 -17.17
CA ASP A 169 -9.48 8.21 -17.90
C ASP A 169 -8.72 7.02 -17.30
N LEU A 170 -8.28 6.09 -18.17
CA LEU A 170 -7.56 4.87 -17.76
C LEU A 170 -6.19 5.20 -17.17
N GLN A 171 -5.52 6.24 -17.67
CA GLN A 171 -4.24 6.67 -17.13
C GLN A 171 -4.41 7.26 -15.73
N GLU A 172 -5.43 8.09 -15.50
CA GLU A 172 -5.79 8.59 -14.17
C GLU A 172 -6.10 7.44 -13.21
N MET A 173 -6.92 6.47 -13.62
CA MET A 173 -7.21 5.27 -12.84
C MET A 173 -5.96 4.46 -12.53
N SER A 174 -5.00 4.39 -13.45
CA SER A 174 -3.73 3.70 -13.21
C SER A 174 -2.88 4.40 -12.17
N GLN A 175 -2.85 5.73 -12.21
CA GLN A 175 -2.14 6.49 -11.19
C GLN A 175 -2.81 6.35 -9.82
N GLU A 176 -4.14 6.40 -9.74
CA GLU A 176 -4.84 6.21 -8.47
C GLU A 176 -4.71 4.79 -7.93
N CYS A 177 -4.77 3.77 -8.79
CA CYS A 177 -4.58 2.39 -8.39
C CYS A 177 -3.18 2.15 -7.83
N LYS A 178 -2.17 2.67 -8.54
CA LYS A 178 -0.77 2.66 -8.11
C LYS A 178 -0.59 3.40 -6.79
N ARG A 179 -1.15 4.61 -6.63
CA ARG A 179 -1.09 5.40 -5.39
C ARG A 179 -1.76 4.69 -4.22
N ALA A 180 -2.88 4.01 -4.45
CA ALA A 180 -3.57 3.26 -3.41
C ALA A 180 -2.70 2.10 -2.89
N CYS A 181 -2.10 1.32 -3.79
CA CYS A 181 -1.17 0.26 -3.40
C CYS A 181 0.08 0.84 -2.74
N TYR A 182 0.70 1.88 -3.32
CA TYR A 182 1.95 2.46 -2.84
C TYR A 182 1.81 3.12 -1.47
N ALA A 183 0.60 3.55 -1.12
CA ALA A 183 0.29 4.07 0.20
C ALA A 183 0.16 2.96 1.26
N SER A 184 -0.30 1.76 0.86
CA SER A 184 -0.49 0.61 1.74
C SER A 184 0.75 -0.27 1.81
N ILE A 185 1.43 -0.25 2.95
CA ILE A 185 2.64 -1.08 3.17
C ILE A 185 2.38 -2.60 3.11
N GLU A 186 1.12 -3.02 3.16
CA GLU A 186 0.68 -4.41 2.99
C GLU A 186 0.52 -4.82 1.52
N CYS A 187 0.40 -3.86 0.60
CA CYS A 187 0.13 -4.14 -0.79
C CYS A 187 1.41 -4.55 -1.52
N THR A 188 1.45 -5.76 -2.09
CA THR A 188 2.55 -6.13 -2.99
C THR A 188 2.10 -6.17 -4.45
N HIS A 189 0.80 -6.16 -4.73
CA HIS A 189 0.28 -6.22 -6.09
C HIS A 189 -0.82 -5.18 -6.33
N TRP A 190 -0.78 -4.53 -7.48
CA TRP A 190 -1.92 -3.79 -7.99
C TRP A 190 -2.16 -4.10 -9.46
N GLN A 191 -3.41 -4.05 -9.89
CA GLN A 191 -3.78 -4.16 -11.30
C GLN A 191 -5.04 -3.36 -11.62
N ILE A 192 -5.15 -2.93 -12.86
CA ILE A 192 -6.41 -2.46 -13.45
C ILE A 192 -6.91 -3.52 -14.41
N GLY A 193 -8.12 -3.98 -14.17
CA GLY A 193 -8.87 -4.81 -15.09
C GLY A 193 -10.11 -4.12 -15.65
N PRO A 194 -10.89 -4.84 -16.46
CA PRO A 194 -12.15 -4.32 -17.02
C PRO A 194 -13.12 -3.81 -15.96
N ASP A 195 -13.05 -4.40 -14.76
CA ASP A 195 -13.96 -4.14 -13.64
C ASP A 195 -13.41 -3.11 -12.64
N GLY A 196 -12.25 -2.50 -12.91
CA GLY A 196 -11.71 -1.39 -12.11
C GLY A 196 -10.30 -1.64 -11.59
N CYS A 197 -9.95 -0.94 -10.52
CA CYS A 197 -8.67 -1.07 -9.84
C CYS A 197 -8.76 -2.07 -8.69
N PHE A 198 -7.76 -2.96 -8.63
CA PHE A 198 -7.60 -3.98 -7.62
C PHE A 198 -6.22 -3.89 -6.98
N ILE A 199 -6.16 -3.97 -5.66
CA ILE A 199 -4.91 -4.00 -4.91
C ILE A 199 -4.93 -5.15 -3.89
N GLU A 200 -3.76 -5.60 -3.49
CA GLU A 200 -3.60 -6.51 -2.37
C GLU A 200 -3.87 -5.80 -1.05
N THR A 201 -4.58 -6.46 -0.14
CA THR A 201 -4.96 -5.90 1.16
C THR A 201 -4.87 -7.00 2.22
N HIS A 202 -4.94 -6.62 3.50
CA HIS A 202 -5.06 -7.60 4.57
C HIS A 202 -6.23 -8.59 4.37
N ALA A 203 -7.35 -8.12 3.80
CA ALA A 203 -8.55 -8.93 3.58
C ALA A 203 -8.45 -9.82 2.33
N GLY A 204 -7.61 -9.45 1.37
CA GLY A 204 -7.40 -10.17 0.11
C GLY A 204 -5.92 -10.38 -0.14
N GLN A 205 -5.42 -11.54 0.30
CA GLN A 205 -4.03 -11.94 0.15
C GLN A 205 -3.82 -12.67 -1.17
N VAL A 206 -2.78 -12.28 -1.89
CA VAL A 206 -2.35 -12.97 -3.11
C VAL A 206 -1.54 -14.21 -2.72
N ALA A 207 -1.61 -15.25 -3.54
CA ALA A 207 -0.72 -16.40 -3.37
C ALA A 207 0.75 -15.98 -3.56
N ASN A 208 1.59 -16.32 -2.60
CA ASN A 208 3.03 -16.11 -2.66
C ASN A 208 3.74 -17.42 -2.29
N PRO A 209 4.53 -18.02 -3.20
CA PRO A 209 4.88 -17.53 -4.54
C PRO A 209 3.73 -17.57 -5.55
N LEU A 210 3.78 -16.65 -6.52
CA LEU A 210 2.77 -16.56 -7.56
C LEU A 210 3.02 -17.61 -8.63
N THR A 211 1.99 -18.36 -9.00
CA THR A 211 2.06 -19.40 -10.02
C THR A 211 1.08 -19.15 -11.17
N LEU A 212 1.21 -19.91 -12.26
CA LEU A 212 0.22 -19.92 -13.34
C LEU A 212 -1.17 -20.42 -12.91
N GLN A 213 -1.31 -21.07 -11.75
CA GLN A 213 -2.62 -21.48 -11.21
C GLN A 213 -3.33 -20.35 -10.46
N THR A 214 -2.57 -19.34 -10.02
CA THR A 214 -3.06 -18.21 -9.23
C THR A 214 -3.12 -16.92 -10.05
N THR A 215 -2.99 -17.07 -11.37
CA THR A 215 -3.07 -16.01 -12.36
C THR A 215 -3.82 -16.50 -13.59
N GLN A 216 -4.23 -15.58 -14.45
CA GLN A 216 -4.75 -15.87 -15.78
C GLN A 216 -4.34 -14.77 -16.76
N LEU A 217 -4.17 -15.11 -18.04
CA LEU A 217 -3.93 -14.09 -19.06
C LEU A 217 -5.17 -13.20 -19.20
N ALA A 218 -4.97 -11.88 -19.17
CA ALA A 218 -6.04 -10.90 -19.26
C ALA A 218 -5.53 -9.56 -19.79
N SER A 219 -6.43 -8.74 -20.35
CA SER A 219 -6.10 -7.36 -20.74
C SER A 219 -6.09 -6.46 -19.50
N VAL A 220 -5.02 -6.56 -18.71
CA VAL A 220 -4.82 -5.79 -17.47
C VAL A 220 -3.46 -5.11 -17.49
N THR A 221 -3.32 -4.02 -16.73
CA THR A 221 -2.03 -3.39 -16.42
C THR A 221 -1.79 -3.52 -14.93
N GLY A 222 -0.56 -3.81 -14.50
CA GLY A 222 -0.27 -3.94 -13.09
C GLY A 222 1.22 -4.00 -12.79
N GLU A 223 1.53 -3.95 -11.51
CA GLU A 223 2.89 -4.13 -11.00
C GLU A 223 2.86 -5.07 -9.78
N TYR A 224 3.96 -5.79 -9.62
CA TYR A 224 4.35 -6.42 -8.37
C TYR A 224 5.46 -5.58 -7.73
N VAL A 225 5.28 -5.19 -6.47
CA VAL A 225 6.06 -4.16 -5.79
C VAL A 225 6.49 -4.60 -4.39
N GLN A 226 7.55 -3.96 -3.91
CA GLN A 226 8.07 -4.12 -2.56
C GLN A 226 8.10 -2.75 -1.86
N HIS A 227 7.52 -2.67 -0.67
CA HIS A 227 7.63 -1.51 0.21
C HIS A 227 8.91 -1.60 1.04
N ARG A 228 9.63 -0.47 1.13
CA ARG A 228 10.87 -0.34 1.90
C ARG A 228 10.72 0.74 2.97
N GLY A 229 10.90 0.36 4.23
CA GLY A 229 11.03 1.31 5.32
C GLY A 229 12.47 1.79 5.37
N GLU A 230 12.82 2.82 4.60
CA GLU A 230 14.17 3.41 4.66
C GLU A 230 14.25 4.43 5.80
N ASP A 231 15.39 4.44 6.51
CA ASP A 231 16.00 5.62 7.14
C ASP A 231 17.26 5.87 6.28
N THR A 232 17.23 6.85 5.38
CA THR A 232 18.43 7.24 4.62
C THR A 232 19.32 8.17 5.43
#